data_AF-A0A0N1BIG2-F1
#
_entry.id   AF-A0A0N1BIG2-F1
#
_cell.length_a   1.000
_cell.length_b   1.000
_cell.length_c   1.000
_cell.angle_alpha   90.00
_cell.angle_beta   90.00
_cell.angle_gamma   90.00
#
_symmetry.space_group_name_H-M   'P 1'
#
loop_
_entity.id
_entity.type
_entity.pdbx_description
1 polymer ?
#
loop_
_entity_poly.entity_id
_entity_poly.type
_entity_poly.pdbx_seq_one_letter_code
_entity_poly.pdbx_strand_id
1 'polypeptide(L)' 'MKTLRHLVLAALAGAVLAAPLAAQQQRPDTEFCAKMRAKDPGGVCSPKGEYVTADTVYLPDGRIIKRSTGGQ' A
#
# COMPACT_ATOMS: atom_id res chain seq x y z
N MET A 1 -4.28 -55.70 -13.06
CA MET A 1 -5.33 -54.66 -13.14
C MET A 1 -6.26 -54.87 -11.96
N LYS A 2 -6.12 -54.06 -10.89
CA LYS A 2 -6.84 -54.22 -9.62
C LYS A 2 -7.35 -52.86 -9.18
N THR A 3 -8.52 -52.53 -9.69
CA THR A 3 -9.42 -51.49 -9.21
C THR A 3 -9.76 -51.75 -7.75
N LEU A 4 -9.34 -50.89 -6.83
CA LEU A 4 -9.94 -50.82 -5.50
C LEU A 4 -9.67 -49.48 -4.83
N ARG A 5 -10.78 -48.82 -4.47
CA ARG A 5 -10.94 -47.81 -3.40
C ARG A 5 -10.39 -46.41 -3.72
N HIS A 6 -11.14 -45.58 -4.44
CA HIS A 6 -12.25 -44.77 -3.90
C HIS A 6 -11.88 -43.90 -2.68
N LEU A 7 -11.94 -42.60 -2.93
CA LEU A 7 -12.75 -41.65 -2.14
C LEU A 7 -12.38 -41.52 -0.66
N VAL A 8 -11.24 -40.92 -0.35
CA VAL A 8 -11.12 -39.85 0.68
C VAL A 8 -9.80 -39.14 0.32
N LEU A 9 -9.78 -38.03 -0.41
CA LEU A 9 -9.93 -36.69 0.14
C LEU A 9 -10.17 -35.77 -1.07
N ALA A 10 -11.44 -35.65 -1.44
CA ALA A 10 -11.89 -34.39 -1.99
C ALA A 10 -11.66 -33.28 -0.95
N ALA A 11 -11.54 -32.05 -1.44
CA ALA A 11 -11.62 -30.82 -0.67
C ALA A 11 -10.43 -30.50 0.23
N LEU A 12 -9.35 -29.98 -0.36
CA LEU A 12 -8.56 -28.93 0.27
C LEU A 12 -8.16 -27.92 -0.82
N ALA A 13 -9.06 -26.95 -0.95
CA ALA A 13 -8.74 -25.56 -1.25
C ALA A 13 -8.12 -25.26 -2.64
N GLY A 14 -8.84 -24.69 -3.61
CA GLY A 14 -9.89 -23.70 -3.37
C GLY A 14 -9.42 -22.62 -2.40
N ALA A 15 -8.18 -22.12 -2.55
CA ALA A 15 -7.71 -20.92 -1.84
C ALA A 15 -7.06 -19.95 -2.82
N VAL A 16 -7.87 -19.22 -3.58
CA VAL A 16 -8.18 -17.80 -3.39
C VAL A 16 -6.98 -16.86 -3.55
N LEU A 17 -7.19 -15.83 -4.39
CA LEU A 17 -6.54 -14.50 -4.43
C LEU A 17 -5.12 -14.45 -5.03
N ALA A 18 -4.99 -13.91 -6.24
CA ALA A 18 -4.84 -12.46 -6.48
C ALA A 18 -3.54 -11.91 -5.84
N ALA A 19 -2.57 -11.60 -6.70
CA ALA A 19 -1.36 -10.84 -6.41
C ALA A 19 -1.71 -9.50 -5.68
N PRO A 20 -0.79 -8.83 -4.94
CA PRO A 20 0.50 -8.38 -5.51
C PRO A 20 1.69 -8.24 -4.53
N LEU A 21 2.89 -8.10 -5.12
CA LEU A 21 4.02 -7.26 -4.67
C LEU A 21 4.08 -6.89 -3.17
N ALA A 22 4.13 -7.87 -2.27
CA ALA A 22 4.37 -7.62 -0.85
C ALA A 22 5.87 -7.53 -0.57
N ALA A 23 6.57 -6.53 -1.11
CA ALA A 23 7.94 -6.21 -0.70
C ALA A 23 8.45 -4.83 -1.17
N GLN A 24 7.58 -3.83 -1.31
CA GLN A 24 8.06 -2.50 -0.92
C GLN A 24 8.11 -2.58 0.59
N GLN A 25 9.32 -2.51 1.16
CA GLN A 25 9.56 -2.40 2.59
C GLN A 25 8.98 -1.05 3.03
N GLN A 26 7.65 -1.00 3.07
CA GLN A 26 6.85 0.15 3.39
C GLN A 26 7.13 0.35 4.86
N ARG A 27 8.05 1.27 5.18
CA ARG A 27 8.21 1.77 6.54
C ARG A 27 6.81 1.96 7.11
N PRO A 28 6.56 1.55 8.37
CA PRO A 28 5.23 1.71 8.96
C PRO A 28 4.82 3.14 8.71
N ASP A 29 3.75 3.29 7.92
CA ASP A 29 3.25 4.58 7.53
C ASP A 29 2.98 5.32 8.84
N THR A 30 3.56 6.51 9.01
CA THR A 30 3.27 7.28 10.22
C THR A 30 1.76 7.51 10.26
N GLU A 31 1.15 7.59 11.46
CA GLU A 31 -0.30 7.87 11.55
C GLU A 31 -0.69 9.13 10.76
N PHE A 32 0.23 10.09 10.66
CA PHE A 32 0.11 11.27 9.82
C PHE A 32 -0.02 10.92 8.32
N CYS A 33 0.91 10.16 7.76
CA CYS A 33 0.86 9.76 6.35
C CYS A 33 -0.36 8.88 6.06
N ALA A 34 -0.79 8.02 7.00
CA ALA A 34 -1.95 7.16 6.81
C ALA A 34 -3.25 7.99 6.73
N LYS A 35 -3.38 8.99 7.62
CA LYS A 35 -4.48 9.97 7.60
C LYS A 35 -4.49 10.80 6.32
N MET A 36 -3.32 11.18 5.81
CA MET A 36 -3.21 11.94 4.57
C MET A 36 -3.54 11.10 3.34
N ARG A 37 -3.07 9.85 3.28
CA ARG A 37 -3.40 8.90 2.19
C ARG A 37 -4.89 8.58 2.12
N ALA A 38 -5.58 8.54 3.26
CA ALA A 38 -7.03 8.39 3.29
C ALA A 38 -7.77 9.59 2.68
N LYS A 39 -7.16 10.79 2.68
CA LYS A 39 -7.73 12.02 2.09
C LYS A 39 -7.34 12.20 0.63
N ASP A 40 -6.09 11.91 0.30
CA ASP A 40 -5.52 12.06 -1.03
C ASP A 40 -4.67 10.83 -1.36
N PRO A 41 -5.20 9.79 -2.03
CA PRO A 41 -4.47 8.53 -2.22
C PRO A 41 -3.27 8.62 -3.18
N GLY A 42 -3.05 9.77 -3.81
CA GLY A 42 -1.99 9.99 -4.80
C GLY A 42 -0.65 10.47 -4.23
N GLY A 43 -0.61 10.82 -2.95
CA GLY A 43 0.61 11.28 -2.29
C GLY A 43 1.53 10.16 -1.78
N VAL A 44 2.79 10.52 -1.54
CA VAL A 44 3.86 9.63 -1.10
C VAL A 44 4.37 10.10 0.26
N CYS A 45 4.56 9.15 1.19
CA CYS A 45 5.21 9.44 2.47
C CYS A 45 6.74 9.42 2.28
N SER A 46 7.38 10.56 2.51
CA SER A 46 8.84 10.67 2.55
C SER A 46 9.41 9.91 3.75
N PRO A 47 10.70 9.49 3.71
CA PRO A 47 11.35 8.79 4.82
C PRO A 47 11.42 9.61 6.12
N LYS A 48 11.24 10.93 6.04
CA LYS A 48 11.15 11.86 7.18
C LYS A 48 9.74 11.99 7.77
N GLY A 49 8.74 11.31 7.20
CA GLY A 49 7.33 11.38 7.64
C GLY A 49 6.54 12.56 7.05
N GLU A 50 7.07 13.22 6.01
CA GLU A 50 6.37 14.27 5.26
C GLU A 50 5.47 13.62 4.19
N TYR A 51 4.27 14.17 3.97
CA TYR A 51 3.36 13.69 2.94
C TYR A 51 3.47 14.56 1.69
N VAL A 52 3.97 14.01 0.60
CA VAL A 52 4.29 14.75 -0.64
C VAL A 52 3.26 14.41 -1.70
N THR A 53 2.62 15.43 -2.25
CA THR A 53 1.69 15.34 -3.40
C THR A 53 2.28 16.09 -4.60
N ALA A 54 1.59 16.06 -5.74
CA ALA A 54 2.00 16.79 -6.95
C ALA A 54 2.24 18.28 -6.67
N ASP A 55 1.36 18.94 -5.93
CA ASP A 55 1.36 20.40 -5.71
C ASP A 55 1.82 20.80 -4.30
N THR A 56 1.86 19.89 -3.34
CA THR A 56 1.99 20.27 -1.93
C THR A 56 2.77 19.24 -1.11
N VAL A 57 3.56 19.71 -0.14
CA VAL A 57 4.17 18.90 0.92
C VAL A 57 3.51 19.24 2.26
N TYR A 58 2.96 18.25 2.94
CA TYR A 58 2.39 18.37 4.27
C TYR A 58 3.37 17.83 5.29
N LEU A 59 3.69 18.65 6.30
CA LEU A 59 4.60 18.28 7.37
C LEU A 59 3.79 17.78 8.58
N PRO A 60 4.34 16.87 9.39
CA PRO A 60 3.69 16.38 10.60
C PRO A 60 3.48 17.48 11.66
N ASP A 61 4.26 18.56 11.59
CA ASP A 61 4.15 19.77 12.41
C ASP A 61 2.97 20.68 11.98
N GLY A 62 2.18 20.28 10.98
CA GLY A 62 1.02 21.02 10.48
C GLY A 62 1.34 22.09 9.44
N ARG A 63 2.63 22.34 9.18
CA ARG A 63 3.07 23.22 8.08
C ARG A 63 2.75 22.61 6.71
N ILE A 64 2.41 23.47 5.76
CA ILE A 64 2.07 23.11 4.39
C ILE A 64 2.97 23.91 3.46
N ILE A 65 3.69 23.23 2.57
CA ILE A 65 4.58 23.83 1.58
C ILE A 65 3.98 23.60 0.21
N LYS A 66 3.59 24.69 -0.48
CA LYS A 66 3.19 24.63 -1.89
C LYS A 66 4.42 24.36 -2.76
N ARG A 67 4.42 23.23 -3.47
CA ARG A 67 5.33 23.00 -4.59
C ARG A 67 4.79 23.80 -5.77
N SER A 68 5.36 24.97 -6.00
CA SER A 68 5.28 25.58 -7.33
C SER A 68 5.85 24.56 -8.31
N THR A 69 5.00 23.97 -9.14
CA THR A 69 5.47 23.18 -10.29
C THR A 69 6.18 24.18 -11.19
N GLY A 70 7.47 24.38 -10.97
CA GLY A 70 8.28 25.25 -11.78
C GLY A 70 8.27 24.67 -13.18
N GLY A 71 7.54 25.32 -14.09
CA GLY A 71 7.74 25.15 -15.51
C GLY A 71 9.18 25.55 -15.81
N GLN A 72 10.02 24.54 -16.04
CA GLN A 72 11.30 24.65 -16.71
C GLN A 72 11.36 23.55 -17.74
#